data_AF-E8LW50-F1
#
_entry.id   AF-E8LW50-F1
#
_cell.length_a   1.000
_cell.length_b   1.000
_cell.length_c   1.000
_cell.angle_alpha   90.00
_cell.angle_beta   90.00
_cell.angle_gamma   90.00
#
_symmetry.space_group_name_H-M   'P 1'
#
loop_
_entity.id
_entity.type
_entity.pdbx_description
1 polymer ?
#
loop_
_entity_poly.entity_id
_entity_poly.type
_entity_poly.pdbx_seq_one_letter_code
_entity_poly.pdbx_strand_id
1 'polypeptide(L)'
;MDNLIKTEGHWQQGKPAIKHNGVWRFAKRVFHKVNAQWVLTYNRKLVIDISTNQVNYNLFSALSNIVPDVEEIEVNIHSSVVISSRSSAVSAFNVGNAFTGKNVVINNWGSIIGKGGKGGKGGIGNTRGGHGGAGGTALYVRTANPLILHNHGRILGGGGGGAGGSAFSSPGSAVSFEGAGGGGGGGAGGGEGSTGGRKDYAVAGRGGNGSLESYGSGGAPFILKGKQTLVWGVRGGRGGRHGEAGQSTARFSASWGNKGLVRPSGASGGRGGYAIDGQSKVMILFTGAFAGAQVN
;
A
#
# COMPACT_ATOMS: atom_id res chain seq x y z
N MET A 1 27.33 9.52 29.06
CA MET A 1 27.30 10.83 29.74
C MET A 1 26.39 11.70 28.91
N ASP A 2 25.24 12.08 29.45
CA ASP A 2 24.36 13.03 28.78
C ASP A 2 24.96 14.42 28.93
N ASN A 3 24.95 15.21 27.87
CA ASN A 3 25.48 16.58 27.88
C ASN A 3 24.45 17.50 28.55
N LEU A 4 24.20 17.29 29.83
CA LEU A 4 23.26 18.10 30.60
C LEU A 4 23.99 19.32 31.16
N ILE A 5 23.42 20.49 30.94
CA ILE A 5 23.82 21.74 31.58
C ILE A 5 22.71 22.14 32.55
N LYS A 6 23.07 22.65 33.73
CA LYS A 6 22.10 23.17 34.70
C LYS A 6 21.91 24.66 34.46
N THR A 7 20.67 25.09 34.21
CA THR A 7 20.32 26.50 33.99
C THR A 7 19.10 26.81 34.82
N GLU A 8 19.18 27.86 35.64
CA GLU A 8 18.07 28.29 36.53
C GLU A 8 17.54 27.15 37.42
N GLY A 9 18.42 26.25 37.85
CA GLY A 9 18.05 25.11 38.69
C GLY A 9 17.57 23.86 37.94
N HIS A 10 17.30 23.96 36.63
CA HIS A 10 16.82 22.84 35.80
C HIS A 10 17.94 22.23 34.96
N TRP A 11 17.93 20.91 34.80
CA TRP A 11 18.82 20.21 33.88
C TRP A 11 18.22 20.26 32.47
N GLN A 12 19.01 20.71 31.50
CA GLN A 12 18.64 20.75 30.09
C GLN A 12 19.78 20.23 29.22
N GLN A 13 19.46 19.76 28.02
CA GLN A 13 20.49 19.27 27.09
C GLN A 13 21.28 20.44 26.49
N GLY A 14 22.57 20.49 26.79
CA GLY A 14 23.51 21.44 26.24
C GLY A 14 23.68 21.22 24.74
N LYS A 15 23.65 22.31 23.98
CA LYS A 15 23.98 22.35 22.56
C LYS A 15 25.45 22.78 22.43
N PRO A 16 26.41 21.83 22.39
CA PRO A 16 27.81 22.20 22.29
C PRO A 16 28.04 23.05 21.05
N ALA A 17 28.84 24.10 21.21
CA ALA A 17 29.25 24.98 20.14
C ALA A 17 30.77 25.09 20.13
N ILE A 18 31.34 25.20 18.94
CA ILE A 18 32.76 25.44 18.72
C ILE A 18 32.93 26.80 18.06
N LYS A 19 33.94 27.56 18.48
CA LYS A 19 34.32 28.81 17.83
C LYS A 19 35.32 28.48 16.72
N HIS A 20 34.96 28.71 15.47
CA HIS A 20 35.80 28.46 14.31
C HIS A 20 35.92 29.74 13.48
N ASN A 21 37.14 30.26 13.33
CA ASN A 21 37.42 31.53 12.67
C ASN A 21 36.61 32.70 13.25
N GLY A 22 36.57 32.80 14.57
CA GLY A 22 35.84 33.87 15.27
C GLY A 22 34.32 33.69 15.35
N VAL A 23 33.74 32.76 14.58
CA VAL A 23 32.29 32.51 14.52
C VAL A 23 31.90 31.29 15.35
N TRP A 24 30.91 31.43 16.23
CA TRP A 24 30.33 30.30 16.95
C TRP A 24 29.47 29.45 16.01
N ARG A 25 29.70 28.13 16.03
CA ARG A 25 28.93 27.15 15.27
C ARG A 25 28.54 26.01 16.20
N PHE A 26 27.31 25.52 16.11
CA PHE A 26 26.93 24.33 16.85
C PHE A 26 27.75 23.13 16.37
N ALA A 27 28.31 22.38 17.32
CA ALA A 27 28.95 21.12 17.02
C ALA A 27 27.87 20.16 16.49
N LYS A 28 28.20 19.41 15.44
CA LYS A 28 27.29 18.38 14.91
C LYS A 28 27.46 17.07 15.68
N ARG A 29 28.72 16.75 15.96
CA ARG A 29 29.16 15.65 16.82
C ARG A 29 30.19 16.17 17.80
N VAL A 30 30.18 15.63 19.01
CA VAL A 30 31.28 15.81 19.97
C VAL A 30 31.78 14.41 20.30
N PHE A 31 33.09 14.25 20.22
CA PHE A 31 33.77 13.04 20.66
C PHE A 31 34.63 13.39 21.87
N HIS A 32 34.64 12.51 22.85
CA HIS A 32 35.52 12.58 24.01
C HIS A 32 36.43 11.35 23.99
N LYS A 33 37.73 11.56 24.22
CA LYS A 33 38.71 10.48 24.26
C LYS A 33 38.70 9.81 25.64
N VAL A 34 38.31 8.55 25.72
CA VAL A 34 38.29 7.74 26.95
C VAL A 34 39.14 6.50 26.72
N ASN A 35 40.14 6.26 27.57
CA ASN A 35 41.04 5.09 27.46
C ASN A 35 41.63 4.93 26.06
N ALA A 36 42.13 6.04 25.49
CA ALA A 36 42.66 6.13 24.13
C ALA A 36 41.66 5.90 22.98
N GLN A 37 40.38 5.63 23.26
CA GLN A 37 39.32 5.47 22.26
C GLN A 37 38.48 6.75 22.14
N TRP A 38 38.09 7.15 20.92
CA TRP A 38 37.17 8.26 20.71
C TRP A 38 35.73 7.77 20.89
N VAL A 39 35.03 8.33 21.87
CA VAL A 39 33.64 7.99 22.18
C VAL A 39 32.75 9.17 21.78
N LEU A 40 31.70 8.92 20.99
CA LEU A 40 30.69 9.92 20.63
C LEU A 40 29.89 10.32 21.88
N THR A 41 30.00 11.58 22.30
CA THR A 41 29.29 12.14 23.47
C THR A 41 28.13 13.06 23.09
N TYR A 42 28.13 13.62 21.88
CA TYR A 42 27.00 14.38 21.34
C TYR A 42 26.77 13.99 19.89
N ASN A 43 25.51 13.77 19.51
CA ASN A 43 25.07 13.70 18.13
C ASN A 43 23.82 14.55 17.98
N ARG A 44 23.82 15.48 17.03
CA ARG A 44 22.65 16.31 16.78
C ARG A 44 21.61 15.48 16.01
N LYS A 45 20.68 14.91 16.77
CA LYS A 45 19.63 13.98 16.31
C LYS A 45 18.25 14.57 16.57
N LEU A 46 17.32 14.34 15.64
CA LEU A 46 15.89 14.54 15.85
C LEU A 46 15.23 13.18 15.99
N VAL A 47 14.48 12.98 17.06
CA VAL A 47 13.67 11.78 17.29
C VAL A 47 12.21 12.11 17.05
N ILE A 48 11.52 11.29 16.26
CA ILE A 48 10.11 11.42 15.92
C ILE A 48 9.43 10.12 16.33
N ASP A 49 8.59 10.19 17.35
CA ASP A 49 7.81 9.06 17.83
C ASP A 49 6.40 9.10 17.24
N ILE A 50 6.08 8.08 16.44
CA ILE A 50 4.75 7.84 15.90
C ILE A 50 4.07 6.82 16.82
N SER A 51 3.25 7.34 17.73
CA SER A 51 2.56 6.57 18.77
C SER A 51 1.07 6.32 18.50
N THR A 52 0.53 6.92 17.45
CA THR A 52 -0.88 6.78 17.04
C THR A 52 -0.98 6.43 15.55
N ASN A 53 -2.09 5.78 15.18
CA ASN A 53 -2.36 5.39 13.80
C ASN A 53 -2.32 6.59 12.86
N GLN A 54 -1.70 6.41 11.70
CA GLN A 54 -1.53 7.46 10.69
C GLN A 54 -2.13 7.02 9.35
N VAL A 55 -2.43 8.01 8.51
CA VAL A 55 -2.93 7.78 7.17
C VAL A 55 -2.19 8.69 6.18
N ASN A 56 -1.58 8.11 5.15
CA ASN A 56 -0.73 8.80 4.17
C ASN A 56 0.38 9.64 4.84
N TYR A 57 1.07 9.06 5.83
CA TYR A 57 2.07 9.79 6.61
C TYR A 57 3.20 10.28 5.72
N ASN A 58 3.51 11.58 5.77
CA ASN A 58 4.62 12.18 5.05
C ASN A 58 5.60 12.78 6.07
N LEU A 59 6.81 12.23 6.14
CA LEU A 59 7.82 12.65 7.12
C LEU A 59 8.23 14.11 6.94
N PHE A 60 8.36 14.59 5.70
CA PHE A 60 8.74 15.97 5.43
C PHE A 60 7.64 16.95 5.84
N SER A 61 6.38 16.63 5.54
CA SER A 61 5.25 17.46 5.97
C SER A 61 5.04 17.42 7.48
N ALA A 62 5.31 16.29 8.15
CA ALA A 62 5.28 16.20 9.61
C ALA A 62 6.31 17.13 10.28
N LEU A 63 7.38 17.47 9.57
CA LEU A 63 8.39 18.45 9.99
C LEU A 63 8.08 19.87 9.50
N SER A 64 6.81 20.17 9.21
CA SER A 64 6.34 21.47 8.71
C SER A 64 7.03 21.91 7.41
N ASN A 65 7.45 20.96 6.58
CA ASN A 65 8.21 21.20 5.35
C ASN A 65 9.55 21.93 5.60
N ILE A 66 10.11 21.81 6.80
CA ILE A 66 11.43 22.33 7.15
C ILE A 66 12.39 21.15 7.26
N VAL A 67 13.55 21.27 6.64
CA VAL A 67 14.64 20.31 6.85
C VAL A 67 15.31 20.68 8.17
N PRO A 68 15.22 19.83 9.20
CA PRO A 68 15.82 20.14 10.49
C PRO A 68 17.34 20.23 10.34
N ASP A 69 17.93 21.20 11.03
CA ASP A 69 19.38 21.34 11.13
C ASP A 69 19.95 20.28 12.08
N VAL A 70 19.79 19.00 11.75
CA VAL A 70 20.32 17.83 12.46
C VAL A 70 21.12 16.97 11.48
N GLU A 71 21.93 16.01 11.93
CA GLU A 71 22.56 15.05 11.00
C GLU A 71 21.71 13.80 10.81
N GLU A 72 21.00 13.41 11.87
CA GLU A 72 20.23 12.19 11.95
C GLU A 72 18.78 12.48 12.31
N ILE A 73 17.87 11.85 11.58
CA ILE A 73 16.44 11.83 11.87
C ILE A 73 16.08 10.38 12.15
N GLU A 74 15.70 10.09 13.39
CA GLU A 74 15.19 8.80 13.80
C GLU A 74 13.68 8.86 13.89
N VAL A 75 13.02 7.91 13.24
CA VAL A 75 11.57 7.73 13.25
C VAL A 75 11.26 6.42 13.94
N ASN A 76 10.59 6.49 15.09
CA ASN A 76 10.14 5.32 15.85
C ASN A 76 8.66 5.10 15.60
N ILE A 77 8.29 3.97 15.02
CA ILE A 77 6.89 3.57 14.86
C ILE A 77 6.58 2.52 15.93
N HIS A 78 5.65 2.84 16.83
CA HIS A 78 5.29 1.95 17.93
C HIS A 78 4.59 0.67 17.45
N SER A 79 4.65 -0.41 18.23
CA SER A 79 4.16 -1.74 17.84
C SER A 79 2.66 -1.82 17.56
N SER A 80 1.85 -1.00 18.24
CA SER A 80 0.40 -0.92 18.04
C SER A 80 -0.02 -0.01 16.89
N VAL A 81 0.92 0.66 16.22
CA VAL A 81 0.63 1.68 15.22
C VAL A 81 0.47 1.06 13.84
N VAL A 82 -0.61 1.46 13.17
CA VAL A 82 -0.84 1.22 11.75
C VAL A 82 -0.72 2.54 10.99
N ILE A 83 0.21 2.59 10.04
CA ILE A 83 0.31 3.64 9.03
C ILE A 83 -0.30 3.07 7.75
N SER A 84 -1.45 3.62 7.33
CA SER A 84 -2.20 3.12 6.17
C SER A 84 -2.31 4.16 5.05
N SER A 85 -2.85 3.78 3.90
CA SER A 85 -3.17 4.72 2.84
C SER A 85 -4.68 4.79 2.56
N ARG A 86 -5.20 5.96 2.15
CA ARG A 86 -6.61 6.12 1.70
C ARG A 86 -6.83 5.66 0.26
N SER A 87 -5.78 5.66 -0.56
CA SER A 87 -5.88 5.46 -2.01
C SER A 87 -4.69 4.67 -2.52
N SER A 88 -4.89 3.78 -3.50
CA SER A 88 -3.76 3.03 -4.08
C SER A 88 -2.79 3.91 -4.88
N ALA A 89 -3.14 5.17 -5.14
CA ALA A 89 -2.27 6.16 -5.79
C ALA A 89 -1.29 6.86 -4.84
N VAL A 90 -1.49 6.74 -3.52
CA VAL A 90 -0.66 7.41 -2.50
C VAL A 90 -0.06 6.34 -1.59
N SER A 91 1.24 6.47 -1.27
CA SER A 91 1.88 5.54 -0.33
C SER A 91 1.36 5.72 1.10
N ALA A 92 1.46 4.67 1.90
CA ALA A 92 1.09 4.75 3.32
C ALA A 92 2.08 5.61 4.11
N PHE A 93 3.38 5.40 3.89
CA PHE A 93 4.46 6.21 4.43
C PHE A 93 5.29 6.76 3.26
N ASN A 94 5.38 8.08 3.17
CA ASN A 94 6.32 8.79 2.29
C ASN A 94 7.44 9.45 3.10
N VAL A 95 8.69 9.03 2.86
CA VAL A 95 9.85 9.66 3.51
C VAL A 95 10.12 11.05 2.91
N GLY A 96 9.84 11.27 1.64
CA GLY A 96 10.10 12.52 0.94
C GLY A 96 11.56 12.65 0.47
N ASN A 97 11.83 13.72 -0.29
CA ASN A 97 13.13 13.90 -0.97
C ASN A 97 13.98 15.03 -0.37
N ALA A 98 13.47 15.74 0.63
CA ALA A 98 14.07 16.97 1.14
C ALA A 98 15.28 16.76 2.07
N PHE A 99 15.54 15.53 2.52
CA PHE A 99 16.54 15.26 3.56
C PHE A 99 17.98 15.17 3.06
N THR A 100 18.33 15.75 1.91
CA THR A 100 19.67 15.65 1.30
C THR A 100 20.81 15.95 2.29
N GLY A 101 21.80 15.06 2.38
CA GLY A 101 22.90 15.09 3.33
C GLY A 101 22.55 14.63 4.76
N LYS A 102 21.35 14.08 5.01
CA LYS A 102 20.91 13.59 6.33
C LYS A 102 20.82 12.06 6.35
N ASN A 103 21.05 11.47 7.51
CA ASN A 103 20.76 10.05 7.74
C ASN A 103 19.34 9.91 8.28
N VAL A 104 18.49 9.18 7.56
CA VAL A 104 17.14 8.84 8.05
C VAL A 104 17.16 7.40 8.54
N VAL A 105 16.81 7.20 9.80
CA VAL A 105 16.70 5.89 10.44
C VAL A 105 15.23 5.65 10.75
N ILE A 106 14.67 4.54 10.29
CA ILE A 106 13.30 4.12 10.63
C ILE A 106 13.36 2.86 11.48
N ASN A 107 12.85 2.95 12.70
CA ASN A 107 12.61 1.84 13.60
C ASN A 107 11.13 1.47 13.54
N ASN A 108 10.79 0.50 12.69
CA ASN A 108 9.40 0.06 12.51
C ASN A 108 9.08 -1.13 13.42
N TRP A 109 8.32 -0.91 14.48
CA TRP A 109 7.72 -1.99 15.27
C TRP A 109 6.25 -2.26 14.91
N GLY A 110 5.61 -1.31 14.22
CA GLY A 110 4.21 -1.37 13.83
C GLY A 110 3.97 -1.94 12.43
N SER A 111 2.90 -1.47 11.78
CA SER A 111 2.52 -1.90 10.43
C SER A 111 2.43 -0.71 9.46
N ILE A 112 3.09 -0.81 8.31
CA ILE A 112 2.97 0.13 7.19
C ILE A 112 2.25 -0.60 6.05
N ILE A 113 1.02 -0.19 5.73
CA ILE A 113 0.12 -0.96 4.84
C ILE A 113 -0.39 -0.09 3.68
N GLY A 114 -0.01 -0.46 2.46
CA GLY A 114 -0.52 0.15 1.24
C GLY A 114 -2.02 -0.16 1.02
N LYS A 115 -2.73 0.76 0.37
CA LYS A 115 -4.17 0.61 0.09
C LYS A 115 -4.42 -0.51 -0.92
N GLY A 116 -5.38 -1.38 -0.64
CA GLY A 116 -5.84 -2.40 -1.59
C GLY A 116 -6.51 -1.80 -2.83
N GLY A 117 -6.27 -2.42 -3.98
CA GLY A 117 -6.86 -2.07 -5.26
C GLY A 117 -8.37 -2.34 -5.32
N LYS A 118 -9.09 -1.50 -6.06
CA LYS A 118 -10.53 -1.64 -6.28
C LYS A 118 -10.81 -2.80 -7.25
N GLY A 119 -11.82 -3.62 -6.97
CA GLY A 119 -12.24 -4.67 -7.90
C GLY A 119 -12.81 -4.10 -9.22
N GLY A 120 -12.78 -4.87 -10.29
CA GLY A 120 -13.33 -4.51 -11.59
C GLY A 120 -14.87 -4.60 -11.63
N LYS A 121 -15.53 -3.74 -12.39
CA LYS A 121 -16.99 -3.78 -12.56
C LYS A 121 -17.41 -5.02 -13.37
N GLY A 122 -18.53 -5.65 -13.00
CA GLY A 122 -19.11 -6.72 -13.82
C GLY A 122 -19.58 -6.23 -15.19
N GLY A 123 -19.41 -7.05 -16.23
CA GLY A 123 -19.89 -6.80 -17.58
C GLY A 123 -21.42 -6.84 -17.67
N ILE A 124 -21.95 -6.21 -18.71
CA ILE A 124 -23.38 -6.10 -19.01
C ILE A 124 -23.64 -6.53 -20.45
N GLY A 125 -24.64 -7.38 -20.72
CA GLY A 125 -24.95 -7.84 -22.08
C GLY A 125 -23.81 -8.67 -22.66
N ASN A 126 -23.27 -8.30 -23.84
CA ASN A 126 -22.13 -9.02 -24.45
C ASN A 126 -20.77 -8.34 -24.20
N THR A 127 -20.58 -7.73 -23.03
CA THR A 127 -19.36 -6.98 -22.71
C THR A 127 -18.44 -7.72 -21.73
N ARG A 128 -17.14 -7.40 -21.81
CA ARG A 128 -16.14 -7.83 -20.83
C ARG A 128 -16.41 -7.15 -19.49
N GLY A 129 -16.03 -7.81 -18.41
CA GLY A 129 -15.89 -7.11 -17.13
C GLY A 129 -14.74 -6.10 -17.16
N GLY A 130 -14.72 -5.19 -16.20
CA GLY A 130 -13.62 -4.25 -16.00
C GLY A 130 -12.41 -4.90 -15.33
N HIS A 131 -11.23 -4.35 -15.57
CA HIS A 131 -10.01 -4.76 -14.89
C HIS A 131 -10.03 -4.38 -13.41
N GLY A 132 -9.32 -5.17 -12.60
CA GLY A 132 -9.04 -4.78 -11.22
C GLY A 132 -8.02 -3.65 -11.14
N GLY A 133 -8.18 -2.75 -10.18
CA GLY A 133 -7.23 -1.68 -9.87
C GLY A 133 -5.99 -2.22 -9.15
N ALA A 134 -4.85 -1.56 -9.34
CA ALA A 134 -3.61 -1.89 -8.66
C ALA A 134 -3.68 -1.62 -7.14
N GLY A 135 -2.98 -2.42 -6.35
CA GLY A 135 -2.66 -2.11 -4.95
C GLY A 135 -1.64 -0.97 -4.84
N GLY A 136 -1.69 -0.25 -3.72
CA GLY A 136 -0.81 0.89 -3.43
C GLY A 136 0.46 0.50 -2.68
N THR A 137 1.45 1.39 -2.76
CA THR A 137 2.75 1.23 -2.08
C THR A 137 2.63 1.42 -0.56
N ALA A 138 3.35 0.62 0.22
CA ALA A 138 3.47 0.83 1.66
C ALA A 138 4.48 1.95 1.98
N LEU A 139 5.77 1.69 1.76
CA LEU A 139 6.85 2.62 2.04
C LEU A 139 7.43 3.20 0.75
N TYR A 140 7.47 4.53 0.63
CA TYR A 140 8.02 5.24 -0.51
C TYR A 140 9.25 6.07 -0.10
N VAL A 141 10.37 5.80 -0.78
CA VAL A 141 11.69 6.35 -0.45
C VAL A 141 12.38 6.84 -1.73
N ARG A 142 12.21 8.11 -2.09
CA ARG A 142 12.99 8.72 -3.20
C ARG A 142 14.01 9.76 -2.76
N THR A 143 14.36 9.72 -1.49
CA THR A 143 15.39 10.58 -0.92
C THR A 143 16.74 10.33 -1.61
N ALA A 144 17.50 11.39 -1.86
CA ALA A 144 18.89 11.29 -2.32
C ALA A 144 19.82 10.65 -1.28
N ASN A 145 19.32 10.38 -0.08
CA ASN A 145 20.08 9.94 1.09
C ASN A 145 19.92 8.46 1.37
N PRO A 146 20.95 7.85 1.97
CA PRO A 146 20.81 6.54 2.57
C PRO A 146 19.76 6.57 3.68
N LEU A 147 18.77 5.68 3.55
CA LEU A 147 17.82 5.36 4.61
C LEU A 147 18.24 4.05 5.26
N ILE A 148 18.30 4.03 6.60
CA ILE A 148 18.51 2.82 7.38
C ILE A 148 17.15 2.35 7.89
N LEU A 149 16.78 1.11 7.62
CA LEU A 149 15.52 0.52 8.03
C LEU A 149 15.74 -0.64 9.00
N HIS A 150 15.27 -0.46 10.22
CA HIS A 150 15.12 -1.49 11.24
C HIS A 150 13.65 -1.94 11.26
N ASN A 151 13.30 -2.91 10.41
CA ASN A 151 11.94 -3.43 10.39
C ASN A 151 11.80 -4.61 11.36
N HIS A 152 11.12 -4.38 12.49
CA HIS A 152 10.70 -5.41 13.44
C HIS A 152 9.21 -5.77 13.27
N GLY A 153 8.45 -4.91 12.60
CA GLY A 153 7.02 -5.08 12.32
C GLY A 153 6.73 -5.57 10.90
N ARG A 154 5.75 -4.93 10.26
CA ARG A 154 5.20 -5.32 8.94
C ARG A 154 5.25 -4.18 7.94
N ILE A 155 5.69 -4.45 6.71
CA ILE A 155 5.64 -3.51 5.58
C ILE A 155 4.99 -4.21 4.39
N LEU A 156 3.74 -3.86 4.09
CA LEU A 156 2.86 -4.64 3.24
C LEU A 156 2.25 -3.77 2.14
N GLY A 157 2.63 -4.00 0.89
CA GLY A 157 1.93 -3.42 -0.25
C GLY A 157 0.45 -3.81 -0.27
N GLY A 158 -0.40 -2.96 -0.84
CA GLY A 158 -1.82 -3.28 -1.02
C GLY A 158 -2.00 -4.47 -1.96
N GLY A 159 -3.04 -5.27 -1.77
CA GLY A 159 -3.39 -6.32 -2.72
C GLY A 159 -4.04 -5.75 -3.98
N GLY A 160 -3.86 -6.40 -5.13
CA GLY A 160 -4.54 -6.02 -6.37
C GLY A 160 -6.05 -6.31 -6.32
N GLY A 161 -6.88 -5.49 -6.96
CA GLY A 161 -8.30 -5.75 -7.10
C GLY A 161 -8.57 -6.94 -8.05
N GLY A 162 -9.60 -7.74 -7.76
CA GLY A 162 -10.04 -8.81 -8.65
C GLY A 162 -10.71 -8.27 -9.91
N ALA A 163 -10.62 -8.99 -11.02
CA ALA A 163 -11.30 -8.63 -12.27
C ALA A 163 -12.83 -8.72 -12.15
N GLY A 164 -13.57 -7.94 -12.93
CA GLY A 164 -15.01 -8.12 -13.11
C GLY A 164 -15.31 -9.30 -14.03
N GLY A 165 -16.40 -10.03 -13.77
CA GLY A 165 -16.88 -11.09 -14.64
C GLY A 165 -17.50 -10.55 -15.92
N SER A 166 -17.29 -11.24 -17.05
CA SER A 166 -17.96 -10.93 -18.30
C SER A 166 -19.45 -11.31 -18.26
N ALA A 167 -20.24 -10.67 -19.12
CA ALA A 167 -21.63 -11.02 -19.37
C ALA A 167 -21.79 -11.66 -20.76
N PHE A 168 -22.91 -12.34 -20.96
CA PHE A 168 -23.28 -12.97 -22.23
C PHE A 168 -24.70 -12.59 -22.63
N SER A 169 -24.94 -12.40 -23.92
CA SER A 169 -26.28 -12.34 -24.51
C SER A 169 -26.41 -13.40 -25.59
N SER A 170 -27.57 -14.04 -25.71
CA SER A 170 -27.87 -14.93 -26.85
C SER A 170 -28.59 -14.12 -27.93
N PRO A 171 -27.95 -13.81 -29.08
CA PRO A 171 -28.67 -13.25 -30.21
C PRO A 171 -29.50 -14.35 -30.87
N GLY A 172 -30.83 -14.19 -30.90
CA GLY A 172 -31.72 -15.02 -31.72
C GLY A 172 -32.82 -15.79 -30.97
N SER A 173 -32.99 -15.60 -29.67
CA SER A 173 -34.20 -16.05 -28.96
C SER A 173 -35.28 -14.97 -29.06
N ALA A 174 -36.55 -15.35 -29.24
CA ALA A 174 -37.71 -14.43 -29.20
C ALA A 174 -37.83 -13.65 -27.87
N VAL A 175 -37.10 -14.12 -26.84
CA VAL A 175 -36.80 -13.41 -25.61
C VAL A 175 -35.29 -13.18 -25.51
N SER A 176 -34.84 -11.95 -25.73
CA SER A 176 -33.45 -11.53 -25.55
C SER A 176 -33.08 -11.63 -24.06
N PHE A 177 -32.50 -12.75 -23.64
CA PHE A 177 -31.91 -12.85 -22.32
C PHE A 177 -30.51 -12.25 -22.34
N GLU A 178 -30.32 -11.26 -21.48
CA GLU A 178 -29.05 -10.61 -21.30
C GLU A 178 -28.48 -10.95 -19.93
N GLY A 179 -27.24 -11.40 -19.95
CA GLY A 179 -26.50 -11.75 -18.78
C GLY A 179 -25.89 -10.56 -18.05
N ALA A 180 -25.45 -10.82 -16.82
CA ALA A 180 -24.68 -9.91 -16.02
C ALA A 180 -23.54 -10.65 -15.33
N GLY A 181 -22.33 -10.10 -15.42
CA GLY A 181 -21.15 -10.64 -14.76
C GLY A 181 -20.99 -10.11 -13.34
N GLY A 182 -20.42 -10.92 -12.45
CA GLY A 182 -20.18 -10.53 -11.06
C GLY A 182 -19.09 -9.46 -10.90
N GLY A 183 -19.21 -8.60 -9.89
CA GLY A 183 -18.19 -7.59 -9.60
C GLY A 183 -16.92 -8.20 -9.00
N GLY A 184 -15.75 -7.64 -9.28
CA GLY A 184 -14.48 -8.06 -8.70
C GLY A 184 -14.37 -7.70 -7.22
N GLY A 185 -13.69 -8.55 -6.44
CA GLY A 185 -13.40 -8.30 -5.03
C GLY A 185 -12.28 -7.27 -4.84
N GLY A 186 -12.33 -6.49 -3.77
CA GLY A 186 -11.26 -5.54 -3.42
C GLY A 186 -10.01 -6.24 -2.86
N GLY A 187 -8.83 -5.71 -3.15
CA GLY A 187 -7.57 -6.26 -2.61
C GLY A 187 -7.38 -6.00 -1.11
N ALA A 188 -6.50 -6.77 -0.46
CA ALA A 188 -6.12 -6.55 0.95
C ALA A 188 -5.52 -5.15 1.16
N GLY A 189 -5.68 -4.58 2.35
CA GLY A 189 -5.42 -3.15 2.62
C GLY A 189 -6.64 -2.26 2.36
N GLY A 190 -7.85 -2.81 2.49
CA GLY A 190 -9.11 -2.06 2.45
C GLY A 190 -9.68 -1.81 1.06
N GLY A 191 -9.27 -2.57 0.03
CA GLY A 191 -9.75 -2.41 -1.35
C GLY A 191 -11.28 -2.51 -1.46
N GLU A 192 -11.90 -1.67 -2.29
CA GLU A 192 -13.36 -1.76 -2.49
C GLU A 192 -13.71 -2.85 -3.49
N GLY A 193 -14.72 -3.66 -3.18
CA GLY A 193 -15.35 -4.52 -4.17
C GLY A 193 -16.27 -3.72 -5.07
N SER A 194 -16.30 -4.06 -6.36
CA SER A 194 -17.10 -3.34 -7.37
C SER A 194 -18.47 -3.96 -7.58
N THR A 195 -19.37 -3.19 -8.17
CA THR A 195 -20.71 -3.64 -8.54
C THR A 195 -20.66 -4.71 -9.64
N GLY A 196 -21.59 -5.65 -9.57
CA GLY A 196 -21.89 -6.53 -10.69
C GLY A 196 -22.55 -5.77 -11.84
N GLY A 197 -22.67 -6.43 -12.99
CA GLY A 197 -23.49 -5.95 -14.08
C GLY A 197 -24.96 -5.86 -13.67
N ARG A 198 -25.68 -4.91 -14.26
CA ARG A 198 -27.13 -4.78 -14.12
C ARG A 198 -27.74 -4.40 -15.46
N LYS A 199 -28.65 -5.21 -15.98
CA LYS A 199 -29.50 -4.88 -17.13
C LYS A 199 -30.82 -5.63 -17.05
N ASP A 200 -31.91 -4.90 -17.23
CA ASP A 200 -33.29 -5.38 -17.09
C ASP A 200 -33.48 -6.20 -15.79
N TYR A 201 -33.72 -7.51 -15.94
CA TYR A 201 -33.92 -8.45 -14.82
C TYR A 201 -32.63 -9.13 -14.33
N ALA A 202 -31.51 -8.95 -15.04
CA ALA A 202 -30.24 -9.55 -14.69
C ALA A 202 -29.45 -8.65 -13.72
N VAL A 203 -29.36 -9.08 -12.46
CA VAL A 203 -28.57 -8.42 -11.42
C VAL A 203 -27.51 -9.39 -10.92
N ALA A 204 -26.24 -9.10 -11.21
CA ALA A 204 -25.13 -9.87 -10.69
C ALA A 204 -24.67 -9.35 -9.31
N GLY A 205 -24.05 -10.24 -8.53
CA GLY A 205 -23.56 -9.90 -7.20
C GLY A 205 -22.41 -8.90 -7.23
N ARG A 206 -22.38 -8.00 -6.24
CA ARG A 206 -21.23 -7.15 -5.94
C ARG A 206 -20.05 -8.01 -5.45
N GLY A 207 -18.82 -7.61 -5.77
CA GLY A 207 -17.64 -8.12 -5.11
C GLY A 207 -17.56 -7.66 -3.65
N GLY A 208 -17.00 -8.50 -2.78
CA GLY A 208 -16.71 -8.14 -1.39
C GLY A 208 -15.61 -7.10 -1.31
N ASN A 209 -15.66 -6.24 -0.30
CA ASN A 209 -14.55 -5.36 0.05
C ASN A 209 -13.42 -6.19 0.67
N GLY A 210 -12.17 -5.79 0.42
CA GLY A 210 -11.05 -6.20 1.26
C GLY A 210 -11.10 -5.46 2.58
N SER A 211 -10.66 -6.13 3.65
CA SER A 211 -10.34 -5.51 4.93
C SER A 211 -8.88 -5.04 4.93
N LEU A 212 -8.42 -4.49 6.05
CA LEU A 212 -7.00 -4.18 6.22
C LEU A 212 -6.11 -5.42 6.03
N GLU A 213 -6.55 -6.59 6.49
CA GLU A 213 -5.74 -7.83 6.55
C GLU A 213 -6.10 -8.88 5.50
N SER A 214 -7.28 -8.76 4.89
CA SER A 214 -7.84 -9.78 4.00
C SER A 214 -8.44 -9.18 2.74
N TYR A 215 -8.43 -9.94 1.65
CA TYR A 215 -9.02 -9.52 0.39
C TYR A 215 -10.49 -9.91 0.30
N GLY A 216 -11.22 -9.21 -0.57
CA GLY A 216 -12.63 -9.47 -0.85
C GLY A 216 -12.83 -10.58 -1.88
N SER A 217 -13.92 -11.34 -1.72
CA SER A 217 -14.35 -12.33 -2.71
C SER A 217 -14.93 -11.67 -3.96
N GLY A 218 -14.83 -12.32 -5.12
CA GLY A 218 -15.57 -11.90 -6.32
C GLY A 218 -17.06 -12.21 -6.23
N GLY A 219 -17.87 -11.31 -6.78
CA GLY A 219 -19.33 -11.38 -6.82
C GLY A 219 -19.83 -12.51 -7.73
N ALA A 220 -20.96 -13.09 -7.37
CA ALA A 220 -21.60 -14.14 -8.17
C ALA A 220 -22.14 -13.57 -9.51
N PRO A 221 -22.15 -14.35 -10.60
CA PRO A 221 -22.84 -13.95 -11.82
C PRO A 221 -24.36 -13.96 -11.60
N PHE A 222 -25.10 -13.40 -12.56
CA PHE A 222 -26.54 -13.58 -12.61
C PHE A 222 -26.91 -15.03 -12.95
N ILE A 223 -27.86 -15.60 -12.19
CA ILE A 223 -28.37 -16.97 -12.36
C ILE A 223 -29.89 -16.87 -12.53
N LEU A 224 -30.38 -17.21 -13.72
CA LEU A 224 -31.82 -17.33 -13.94
C LEU A 224 -32.27 -18.71 -13.47
N LYS A 225 -33.08 -18.76 -12.40
CA LYS A 225 -33.68 -20.00 -11.88
C LYS A 225 -35.03 -20.23 -12.56
N GLY A 226 -35.07 -21.20 -13.48
CA GLY A 226 -36.30 -21.72 -14.10
C GLY A 226 -36.25 -23.25 -14.19
N LYS A 227 -37.03 -23.87 -15.09
CA LYS A 227 -36.98 -25.33 -15.34
C LYS A 227 -35.59 -25.82 -15.78
N GLN A 228 -34.75 -24.93 -16.30
CA GLN A 228 -33.31 -25.12 -16.47
C GLN A 228 -32.58 -23.98 -15.73
N THR A 229 -31.55 -24.30 -14.95
CA THR A 229 -30.68 -23.27 -14.36
C THR A 229 -29.68 -22.82 -15.42
N LEU A 230 -29.85 -21.59 -15.93
CA LEU A 230 -28.87 -20.98 -16.83
C LEU A 230 -28.06 -19.92 -16.09
N VAL A 231 -26.73 -20.06 -16.15
CA VAL A 231 -25.78 -19.07 -15.65
C VAL A 231 -25.36 -18.16 -16.80
N TRP A 232 -25.82 -16.92 -16.79
CA TRP A 232 -25.59 -15.93 -17.85
C TRP A 232 -24.52 -14.92 -17.42
N GLY A 233 -23.32 -15.41 -17.13
CA GLY A 233 -22.20 -14.55 -16.76
C GLY A 233 -21.07 -15.30 -16.07
N VAL A 234 -19.97 -14.59 -15.85
CA VAL A 234 -18.81 -15.10 -15.10
C VAL A 234 -18.80 -14.50 -13.71
N ARG A 235 -18.35 -15.27 -12.71
CA ARG A 235 -18.04 -14.75 -11.38
C ARG A 235 -16.90 -13.73 -11.48
N GLY A 236 -16.96 -12.65 -10.69
CA GLY A 236 -15.82 -11.77 -10.53
C GLY A 236 -14.62 -12.50 -9.93
N GLY A 237 -13.42 -12.00 -10.19
CA GLY A 237 -12.19 -12.44 -9.53
C GLY A 237 -12.15 -11.98 -8.07
N ARG A 238 -11.45 -12.75 -7.22
CA ARG A 238 -11.11 -12.33 -5.86
C ARG A 238 -10.03 -11.24 -5.89
N GLY A 239 -10.00 -10.38 -4.89
CA GLY A 239 -8.83 -9.53 -4.65
C GLY A 239 -7.59 -10.35 -4.30
N GLY A 240 -6.41 -9.74 -4.43
CA GLY A 240 -5.13 -10.31 -4.02
C GLY A 240 -4.82 -10.04 -2.56
N ARG A 241 -3.99 -10.91 -1.95
CA ARG A 241 -3.37 -10.64 -0.64
C ARG A 241 -2.40 -9.47 -0.74
N HIS A 242 -1.84 -9.03 0.38
CA HIS A 242 -0.82 -7.98 0.38
C HIS A 242 0.31 -8.30 -0.59
N GLY A 243 0.63 -7.35 -1.47
CA GLY A 243 1.68 -7.51 -2.47
C GLY A 243 1.35 -8.45 -3.65
N GLU A 244 0.22 -9.14 -3.63
CA GLU A 244 -0.19 -10.08 -4.68
C GLU A 244 -1.18 -9.43 -5.66
N ALA A 245 -1.16 -9.91 -6.90
CA ALA A 245 -2.15 -9.51 -7.91
C ALA A 245 -3.54 -10.06 -7.58
N GLY A 246 -4.57 -9.34 -8.00
CA GLY A 246 -5.94 -9.85 -7.97
C GLY A 246 -6.17 -10.96 -8.99
N GLN A 247 -7.19 -11.76 -8.76
CA GLN A 247 -7.53 -12.87 -9.65
C GLN A 247 -8.17 -12.35 -10.95
N SER A 248 -7.65 -12.80 -12.10
CA SER A 248 -8.30 -12.63 -13.40
C SER A 248 -9.53 -13.52 -13.53
N THR A 249 -10.52 -13.12 -14.32
CA THR A 249 -11.68 -13.99 -14.59
C THR A 249 -11.37 -14.99 -15.69
N ALA A 250 -11.79 -16.24 -15.52
CA ALA A 250 -11.64 -17.28 -16.54
C ALA A 250 -12.41 -16.92 -17.82
N ARG A 251 -11.90 -17.37 -18.98
CA ARG A 251 -12.71 -17.42 -20.21
C ARG A 251 -13.77 -18.51 -19.99
N PHE A 252 -15.03 -18.12 -19.89
CA PHE A 252 -16.10 -19.09 -19.74
C PHE A 252 -16.35 -19.80 -21.07
N SER A 253 -16.55 -21.12 -21.04
CA SER A 253 -16.96 -21.89 -22.20
C SER A 253 -18.27 -22.65 -22.01
N ALA A 254 -19.38 -22.05 -22.44
CA ALA A 254 -20.64 -22.77 -22.65
C ALA A 254 -20.85 -23.06 -24.14
N SER A 255 -20.93 -24.33 -24.50
CA SER A 255 -21.42 -24.78 -25.81
C SER A 255 -22.95 -24.81 -25.76
N TRP A 256 -23.61 -24.02 -26.62
CA TRP A 256 -25.07 -24.02 -26.79
C TRP A 256 -25.36 -24.28 -28.26
N GLY A 257 -25.40 -25.56 -28.65
CA GLY A 257 -25.58 -25.98 -30.04
C GLY A 257 -24.44 -25.52 -30.98
N ASN A 258 -24.51 -25.90 -32.25
CA ASN A 258 -23.48 -25.66 -33.28
C ASN A 258 -23.24 -24.16 -33.65
N LYS A 259 -23.79 -23.19 -32.90
CA LYS A 259 -23.56 -21.77 -33.15
C LYS A 259 -22.56 -21.23 -32.13
N GLY A 260 -21.30 -21.10 -32.55
CA GLY A 260 -20.23 -20.54 -31.73
C GLY A 260 -20.54 -19.11 -31.28
N LEU A 261 -20.88 -18.94 -30.00
CA LEU A 261 -21.00 -17.62 -29.37
C LEU A 261 -19.61 -16.98 -29.27
N VAL A 262 -19.42 -15.84 -29.95
CA VAL A 262 -18.19 -15.03 -29.85
C VAL A 262 -18.09 -14.49 -28.43
N ARG A 263 -16.97 -14.81 -27.75
CA ARG A 263 -16.82 -14.56 -26.32
C ARG A 263 -15.93 -13.36 -26.02
N PRO A 264 -16.36 -12.47 -25.12
CA PRO A 264 -15.46 -11.47 -24.56
C PRO A 264 -14.36 -12.18 -23.76
N SER A 265 -13.08 -11.82 -23.97
CA SER A 265 -12.00 -12.35 -23.12
C SER A 265 -12.22 -11.92 -21.67
N GLY A 266 -11.76 -12.72 -20.71
CA GLY A 266 -11.77 -12.34 -19.30
C GLY A 266 -10.95 -11.06 -19.06
N ALA A 267 -11.37 -10.29 -18.05
CA ALA A 267 -10.58 -9.16 -17.57
C ALA A 267 -9.47 -9.65 -16.64
N SER A 268 -8.37 -8.88 -16.60
CA SER A 268 -7.25 -9.14 -15.71
C SER A 268 -7.48 -8.53 -14.32
N GLY A 269 -6.97 -9.21 -13.29
CA GLY A 269 -6.86 -8.60 -11.96
C GLY A 269 -5.80 -7.49 -11.94
N GLY A 270 -5.90 -6.60 -10.97
CA GLY A 270 -4.92 -5.55 -10.74
C GLY A 270 -3.63 -6.11 -10.16
N ARG A 271 -2.49 -5.45 -10.42
CA ARG A 271 -1.21 -5.82 -9.80
C ARG A 271 -1.23 -5.61 -8.28
N GLY A 272 -0.42 -6.36 -7.55
CA GLY A 272 -0.10 -6.06 -6.16
C GLY A 272 0.69 -4.75 -6.03
N GLY A 273 0.54 -4.10 -4.89
CA GLY A 273 1.30 -2.91 -4.50
C GLY A 273 2.70 -3.27 -3.99
N TYR A 274 3.59 -2.27 -4.00
CA TYR A 274 4.96 -2.46 -3.54
C TYR A 274 5.07 -2.38 -2.02
N ALA A 275 5.91 -3.23 -1.44
CA ALA A 275 6.28 -3.08 -0.03
C ALA A 275 7.17 -1.84 0.13
N ILE A 276 8.17 -1.70 -0.75
CA ILE A 276 9.09 -0.56 -0.81
C ILE A 276 9.22 -0.11 -2.27
N ASP A 277 9.06 1.19 -2.50
CA ASP A 277 9.43 1.88 -3.75
C ASP A 277 10.62 2.80 -3.45
N GLY A 278 11.74 2.55 -4.13
CA GLY A 278 13.04 3.17 -3.87
C GLY A 278 14.03 2.33 -3.06
N GLN A 279 13.97 1.00 -3.17
CA GLN A 279 14.75 0.04 -2.41
C GLN A 279 16.27 0.27 -2.48
N SER A 280 16.80 0.74 -3.61
CA SER A 280 18.23 1.07 -3.79
C SER A 280 18.75 2.16 -2.84
N LYS A 281 17.83 2.89 -2.19
CA LYS A 281 18.15 3.93 -1.20
C LYS A 281 18.00 3.43 0.23
N VAL A 282 17.60 2.17 0.42
CA VAL A 282 17.27 1.59 1.72
C VAL A 282 18.29 0.51 2.08
N MET A 283 19.00 0.71 3.18
CA MET A 283 19.78 -0.32 3.86
C MET A 283 18.89 -0.99 4.91
N ILE A 284 18.47 -2.22 4.65
CA ILE A 284 17.65 -2.99 5.60
C ILE A 284 18.58 -3.73 6.56
N LEU A 285 18.51 -3.41 7.85
CA LEU A 285 19.30 -4.07 8.90
C LEU A 285 18.53 -5.17 9.62
N PHE A 286 17.20 -5.03 9.71
CA PHE A 286 16.31 -6.07 10.23
C PHE A 286 15.16 -6.30 9.27
N THR A 287 14.92 -7.57 8.91
CA THR A 287 13.91 -7.98 7.95
C THR A 287 12.70 -8.57 8.66
N GLY A 288 11.88 -7.72 9.27
CA GLY A 288 10.52 -8.07 9.68
C GLY A 288 9.68 -8.54 8.47
N ALA A 289 8.37 -8.61 8.64
CA ALA A 289 7.51 -9.11 7.56
C ALA A 289 7.43 -8.11 6.39
N PHE A 290 7.63 -8.61 5.18
CA PHE A 290 7.39 -7.89 3.93
C PHE A 290 6.37 -8.62 3.06
N ALA A 291 5.49 -7.89 2.39
CA ALA A 291 4.61 -8.44 1.37
C ALA A 291 4.48 -7.48 0.19
N GLY A 292 4.90 -7.94 -1.00
CA GLY A 292 4.99 -7.12 -2.21
C GLY A 292 6.44 -6.89 -2.65
N ALA A 293 6.61 -6.52 -3.91
CA ALA A 293 7.94 -6.28 -4.46
C ALA A 293 8.61 -5.04 -3.82
N GLN A 294 9.95 -5.07 -3.79
CA GLN A 294 10.81 -3.96 -3.41
C GLN A 294 11.49 -3.46 -4.68
N VAL A 295 11.14 -2.25 -5.13
CA VAL A 295 11.48 -1.73 -6.47
C VAL A 295 12.23 -0.40 -6.40
N ASN A 296 12.69 0.12 -7.55
CA ASN A 296 13.35 1.42 -7.71
C ASN A 296 12.56 2.36 -8.62
#